data_AF-A0A6J0VRS6-F1
#
_entry.id   AF-A0A6J0VRS6-F1
#
_cell.length_a   1.000
_cell.length_b   1.000
_cell.length_c   1.000
_cell.angle_alpha   90.00
_cell.angle_beta   90.00
_cell.angle_gamma   90.00
#
_symmetry.space_group_name_H-M   'P 1'
#
loop_
_entity.id
_entity.type
_entity.pdbx_description
1 polymer ?
#
loop_
_entity_poly.entity_id
_entity_poly.type
_entity_poly.pdbx_seq_one_letter_code
_entity_poly.pdbx_strand_id
1 'polypeptide(L)'
;MAPALSFHGHQWTYNPVRGPCLVLLLVLSNLLLCRGNVCPSCGPDIFGVPLKFLRQTFSRVSSLSHDMGNLTTIMLNQFEEKYPQSKLEYINTISDCHTNSLHAPEEREMAEEKNNEDLTKWILMLQYLWTTPLFDLGNDHRINKDLSDTIISSALENIKKSQRLQRILERRFTQMTVPVRRILSEERMYWPGYGFLVSTDGDVHHSALYNLFKCLRRDSLKVDMYSKILACRISDEC
;
A
#
# COMPACT_ATOMS: atom_id res chain seq x y z
N MET A 1 79.18 -22.81 -20.89
CA MET A 1 79.35 -24.23 -20.53
C MET A 1 78.03 -24.96 -20.79
N ALA A 2 78.10 -25.97 -21.65
CA ALA A 2 77.15 -27.05 -21.99
C ALA A 2 75.74 -26.72 -22.55
N PRO A 3 75.18 -27.58 -23.44
CA PRO A 3 74.24 -27.22 -24.49
C PRO A 3 72.87 -27.93 -24.44
N ALA A 4 71.98 -27.49 -25.36
CA ALA A 4 70.86 -28.13 -26.06
C ALA A 4 69.95 -29.17 -25.37
N LEU A 5 68.62 -29.00 -25.56
CA LEU A 5 67.71 -30.07 -26.01
C LEU A 5 66.42 -29.50 -26.60
N SER A 6 65.84 -30.33 -27.46
CA SER A 6 64.85 -30.09 -28.51
C SER A 6 63.39 -30.29 -28.10
N PHE A 7 62.52 -29.89 -29.03
CA PHE A 7 61.30 -30.57 -29.51
C PHE A 7 59.90 -30.15 -29.02
N HIS A 8 59.05 -30.05 -30.06
CA HIS A 8 57.62 -30.32 -30.17
C HIS A 8 56.60 -29.30 -29.64
N GLY A 9 55.77 -28.84 -30.58
CA GLY A 9 54.64 -27.96 -30.34
C GLY A 9 53.45 -28.70 -29.75
N HIS A 10 52.60 -27.93 -29.07
CA HIS A 10 51.23 -28.31 -28.81
C HIS A 10 50.28 -27.12 -29.01
N GLN A 11 49.31 -27.42 -29.85
CA GLN A 11 48.08 -26.73 -30.18
C GLN A 11 47.23 -26.58 -28.91
N TRP A 12 46.91 -25.34 -28.51
CA TRP A 12 45.94 -25.11 -27.44
C TRP A 12 44.54 -25.14 -28.04
N THR A 13 43.80 -26.18 -27.68
CA THR A 13 42.40 -26.39 -28.02
C THR A 13 41.51 -25.47 -27.18
N TYR A 14 40.61 -24.77 -27.87
CA TYR A 14 39.50 -24.03 -27.29
C TYR A 14 38.51 -25.04 -26.68
N ASN A 15 38.20 -24.90 -25.39
CA ASN A 15 37.26 -25.76 -24.68
C ASN A 15 36.00 -24.94 -24.34
N PRO A 16 34.91 -24.99 -25.12
CA PRO A 16 33.65 -24.39 -24.71
C PRO A 16 32.94 -25.37 -23.76
N VAL A 17 32.92 -25.03 -22.48
CA VAL A 17 32.18 -25.80 -21.47
C VAL A 17 30.69 -25.79 -21.81
N ARG A 18 30.18 -26.99 -22.05
CA ARG A 18 28.80 -27.49 -22.02
C ARG A 18 27.86 -26.76 -21.03
N GLY A 19 27.35 -25.61 -21.43
CA GLY A 19 26.35 -24.82 -20.70
C GLY A 19 25.02 -24.46 -21.39
N PRO A 20 24.73 -24.74 -22.68
CA PRO A 20 23.45 -24.35 -23.27
C PRO A 20 22.39 -25.47 -23.33
N CYS A 21 22.78 -26.75 -23.41
CA CYS A 21 21.82 -27.84 -23.60
C CYS A 21 20.93 -28.10 -22.38
N LEU A 22 21.46 -27.96 -21.15
CA LEU A 22 20.66 -28.17 -19.93
C LEU A 22 19.58 -27.11 -19.76
N VAL A 23 19.88 -25.85 -20.11
CA VAL A 23 18.93 -24.74 -20.07
C VAL A 23 17.88 -24.91 -21.18
N LEU A 24 18.29 -25.27 -22.41
CA LEU A 24 17.35 -25.58 -23.49
C LEU A 24 16.43 -26.76 -23.14
N LEU A 25 16.97 -27.81 -22.51
CA LEU A 25 16.20 -28.97 -22.08
C LEU A 25 15.19 -28.61 -21.00
N LEU A 26 15.53 -27.75 -20.03
CA LEU A 26 14.60 -27.26 -19.02
C LEU A 26 13.46 -26.43 -19.64
N VAL A 27 13.78 -25.55 -20.60
CA VAL A 27 12.78 -24.72 -21.30
C VAL A 27 11.86 -25.58 -22.17
N LEU A 28 12.41 -26.56 -22.90
CA LEU A 28 11.63 -27.49 -23.72
C LEU A 28 10.78 -28.45 -22.87
N SER A 29 11.26 -28.84 -21.69
CA SER A 29 10.50 -29.69 -20.76
C SER A 29 9.25 -28.96 -20.24
N ASN A 30 9.36 -27.68 -19.91
CA ASN A 30 8.22 -26.87 -19.49
C ASN A 30 7.17 -26.71 -20.61
N LEU A 31 7.59 -26.63 -21.88
CA LEU A 31 6.68 -26.57 -23.03
C LEU A 31 5.98 -27.92 -23.30
N LEU A 32 6.69 -29.04 -23.15
CA LEU A 32 6.14 -30.38 -23.39
C LEU A 32 5.22 -30.87 -22.27
N LEU A 33 5.49 -30.51 -21.01
CA LEU A 33 4.67 -30.87 -19.85
C LEU A 33 3.28 -30.22 -19.87
N CYS A 34 3.13 -29.07 -20.54
CA CYS A 34 1.85 -28.34 -20.58
C CYS A 34 0.89 -28.77 -21.70
N ARG A 35 1.21 -29.79 -22.51
CA ARG A 35 0.30 -30.38 -23.52
C ARG A 35 -0.52 -29.37 -24.35
N GLY A 36 0.05 -28.21 -24.68
CA GLY A 36 -0.63 -27.18 -25.48
C GLY A 36 -1.71 -26.34 -24.75
N ASN A 37 -1.84 -26.45 -23.43
CA ASN A 37 -2.64 -25.54 -22.62
C ASN A 37 -1.76 -24.41 -22.04
N VAL A 38 -2.38 -23.28 -21.68
CA VAL A 38 -1.72 -22.21 -20.93
C VAL A 38 -1.16 -22.80 -19.64
N CYS A 39 0.16 -22.93 -19.53
CA CYS A 39 0.78 -23.31 -18.27
C CYS A 39 0.38 -22.26 -17.21
N PRO A 40 0.01 -22.66 -15.98
CA PRO A 40 0.06 -21.73 -14.87
C PRO A 40 1.47 -21.14 -14.86
N SER A 41 1.59 -19.83 -15.03
CA SER A 41 2.86 -19.15 -15.20
C SER A 41 3.87 -19.60 -14.15
N CYS A 42 4.89 -20.36 -14.57
CA CYS A 42 6.13 -20.55 -13.82
C CYS A 42 7.09 -19.37 -14.06
N GLY A 43 6.54 -18.14 -14.20
CA GLY A 43 7.33 -16.93 -14.08
C GLY A 43 7.78 -16.75 -12.63
N PRO A 44 8.82 -15.94 -12.37
CA PRO A 44 9.10 -15.53 -11.00
C PRO A 44 7.84 -14.88 -10.44
N ASP A 45 7.29 -15.45 -9.35
CA ASP A 45 6.20 -14.83 -8.60
C ASP A 45 6.57 -13.34 -8.42
N ILE A 46 5.71 -12.43 -8.88
CA ILE A 46 5.93 -10.97 -8.87
C ILE A 46 6.40 -10.46 -7.48
N PHE A 47 6.09 -11.22 -6.43
CA PHE A 47 6.46 -10.96 -5.04
C PHE A 47 7.28 -12.07 -4.35
N GLY A 48 7.61 -13.17 -5.04
CA GLY A 48 8.14 -14.39 -4.39
C GLY A 48 7.11 -15.10 -3.49
N VAL A 49 5.81 -14.82 -3.68
CA VAL A 49 4.69 -15.36 -2.89
C VAL A 49 3.76 -16.15 -3.80
N PRO A 50 3.42 -17.41 -3.47
CA PRO A 50 2.57 -18.22 -4.33
C PRO A 50 1.20 -17.56 -4.63
N LEU A 51 0.76 -17.63 -5.89
CA LEU A 51 -0.46 -16.99 -6.40
C LEU A 51 -1.71 -17.20 -5.53
N LYS A 52 -1.92 -18.42 -5.00
CA LYS A 52 -3.05 -18.72 -4.09
C LYS A 52 -3.04 -17.84 -2.84
N PHE A 53 -1.86 -17.59 -2.25
CA PHE A 53 -1.74 -16.71 -1.09
C PHE A 53 -1.92 -15.25 -1.47
N LEU A 54 -1.47 -14.83 -2.65
CA LEU A 54 -1.70 -13.48 -3.16
C LEU A 54 -3.21 -13.21 -3.33
N ARG A 55 -3.95 -14.12 -3.94
CA ARG A 55 -5.41 -14.02 -4.12
C ARG A 55 -6.14 -13.86 -2.78
N GLN A 56 -5.83 -14.74 -1.82
CA GLN A 56 -6.41 -14.64 -0.48
C GLN A 56 -6.02 -13.35 0.25
N THR A 57 -4.81 -12.86 0.02
CA THR A 57 -4.29 -11.63 0.64
C THR A 57 -5.07 -10.43 0.13
N PHE A 58 -5.12 -10.22 -1.18
CA PHE A 58 -5.76 -9.03 -1.74
C PHE A 58 -7.29 -9.07 -1.69
N SER A 59 -7.91 -10.25 -1.75
CA SER A 59 -9.34 -10.39 -1.46
C SER A 59 -9.67 -9.90 -0.03
N ARG A 60 -8.88 -10.29 0.97
CA ARG A 60 -9.08 -9.86 2.37
C ARG A 60 -8.74 -8.39 2.58
N VAL A 61 -7.69 -7.89 1.94
CA VAL A 61 -7.32 -6.47 2.00
C VAL A 61 -8.42 -5.61 1.38
N SER A 62 -8.97 -6.01 0.22
CA SER A 62 -10.08 -5.35 -0.47
C SER A 62 -11.36 -5.30 0.37
N SER A 63 -11.72 -6.40 1.03
CA SER A 63 -12.87 -6.39 1.95
C SER A 63 -12.65 -5.46 3.15
N LEU A 64 -11.45 -5.46 3.74
CA LEU A 64 -11.16 -4.61 4.89
C LEU A 64 -11.09 -3.12 4.52
N SER A 65 -10.48 -2.78 3.38
CA SER A 65 -10.38 -1.42 2.89
C SER A 65 -11.74 -0.85 2.51
N HIS A 66 -12.62 -1.66 1.91
CA HIS A 66 -14.00 -1.27 1.64
C HIS A 66 -14.75 -0.90 2.93
N ASP A 67 -14.70 -1.77 3.95
CA ASP A 67 -15.30 -1.49 5.26
C ASP A 67 -14.73 -0.21 5.90
N MET A 68 -13.41 -0.01 5.80
CA MET A 68 -12.76 1.20 6.30
C MET A 68 -13.28 2.45 5.55
N GLY A 69 -13.36 2.41 4.22
CA GLY A 69 -13.93 3.48 3.40
C GLY A 69 -15.35 3.85 3.83
N ASN A 70 -16.19 2.85 4.09
CA ASN A 70 -17.56 3.05 4.59
C ASN A 70 -17.57 3.74 5.96
N LEU A 71 -16.75 3.29 6.92
CA LEU A 71 -16.63 3.91 8.25
C LEU A 71 -16.16 5.37 8.16
N THR A 72 -15.19 5.67 7.30
CA THR A 72 -14.73 7.06 7.11
C THR A 72 -15.78 7.97 6.47
N THR A 73 -16.61 7.41 5.59
CA THR A 73 -17.73 8.14 5.01
C THR A 73 -18.80 8.44 6.06
N ILE A 74 -19.11 7.47 6.94
CA ILE A 74 -20.01 7.68 8.08
C ILE A 74 -19.49 8.81 8.99
N MET A 75 -18.20 8.76 9.37
CA MET A 75 -17.61 9.78 10.23
C MET A 75 -17.71 11.18 9.64
N LEU A 76 -17.38 11.36 8.35
CA LEU A 76 -17.45 12.66 7.69
C LEU A 76 -18.90 13.14 7.58
N ASN A 77 -19.83 12.30 7.12
CA ASN A 77 -21.23 12.69 6.95
C ASN A 77 -21.86 13.13 8.28
N GLN A 78 -21.63 12.39 9.36
CA GLN A 78 -22.14 12.76 10.68
C GLN A 78 -21.53 14.06 11.21
N PHE A 79 -20.25 14.30 10.92
CA PHE A 79 -19.61 15.55 11.27
C PHE A 79 -20.24 16.72 10.48
N GLU A 80 -20.44 16.57 9.17
CA GLU A 80 -21.04 17.58 8.30
C GLU A 80 -22.52 17.86 8.63
N GLU A 81 -23.29 16.85 9.07
CA GLU A 81 -24.67 17.03 9.56
C GLU A 81 -24.73 17.96 10.78
N LYS A 82 -23.78 17.82 11.71
CA LYS A 82 -23.70 18.66 12.92
C LYS A 82 -23.05 20.02 12.64
N TYR A 83 -22.09 20.07 11.72
CA TYR A 83 -21.27 21.23 11.40
C TYR A 83 -21.26 21.49 9.88
N PRO A 84 -22.36 22.02 9.30
CA PRO A 84 -22.48 22.20 7.86
C PRO A 84 -21.49 23.22 7.30
N GLN A 85 -21.03 22.96 6.06
CA GLN A 85 -19.96 23.68 5.39
C GLN A 85 -20.22 25.19 5.20
N SER A 86 -21.49 25.63 5.18
CA SER A 86 -21.88 27.04 5.14
C SER A 86 -21.49 27.84 6.40
N LYS A 87 -21.09 27.17 7.49
CA LYS A 87 -20.50 27.81 8.68
C LYS A 87 -18.98 27.88 8.64
N LEU A 88 -18.32 27.31 7.63
CA LEU A 88 -16.85 27.18 7.52
C LEU A 88 -16.22 28.22 6.58
N GLU A 89 -16.96 29.25 6.14
CA GLU A 89 -16.51 30.29 5.18
C GLU A 89 -15.22 31.04 5.61
N TYR A 90 -14.83 30.96 6.89
CA TYR A 90 -13.65 31.64 7.43
C TYR A 90 -12.38 30.81 7.48
N ILE A 91 -12.48 29.51 7.18
CA ILE A 91 -11.37 28.59 7.32
C ILE A 91 -10.75 28.44 5.95
N ASN A 92 -9.55 28.99 5.77
CA ASN A 92 -8.66 28.67 4.65
C ASN A 92 -8.53 27.14 4.56
N THR A 93 -9.39 26.53 3.75
CA THR A 93 -9.38 25.10 3.43
C THR A 93 -8.24 24.86 2.46
N ILE A 94 -7.02 25.08 2.92
CA ILE A 94 -5.85 24.52 2.26
C ILE A 94 -6.06 23.01 2.38
N SER A 95 -6.40 22.39 1.25
CA SER A 95 -6.69 20.97 1.05
C SER A 95 -5.44 20.10 1.19
N ASP A 96 -4.57 20.45 2.14
CA ASP A 96 -3.28 19.82 2.33
C ASP A 96 -3.40 18.71 3.35
N CYS A 97 -3.85 17.56 2.86
CA CYS A 97 -3.65 16.31 3.56
C CYS A 97 -2.16 16.03 3.66
N HIS A 98 -1.70 15.55 4.81
CA HIS A 98 -0.29 15.21 5.07
C HIS A 98 0.27 14.14 4.11
N THR A 99 -0.60 13.45 3.39
CA THR A 99 -0.30 12.43 2.40
C THR A 99 -0.15 12.97 0.96
N ASN A 100 -0.35 14.27 0.72
CA ASN A 100 -0.25 14.86 -0.62
C ASN A 100 1.13 14.65 -1.27
N SER A 101 2.21 14.66 -0.46
CA SER A 101 3.59 14.42 -0.92
C SER A 101 3.85 12.99 -1.40
N LEU A 102 2.93 12.03 -1.16
CA LEU A 102 3.06 10.67 -1.69
C LEU A 102 2.90 10.61 -3.21
N HIS A 103 2.27 11.64 -3.79
CA HIS A 103 1.88 11.67 -5.21
C HIS A 103 1.14 10.40 -5.65
N ALA A 104 0.36 9.81 -4.74
CA ALA A 104 -0.39 8.58 -4.96
C ALA A 104 -1.59 8.85 -5.90
N PRO A 105 -1.77 8.06 -6.99
CA PRO A 105 -2.80 8.30 -8.00
C PRO A 105 -4.20 8.43 -7.41
N GLU A 106 -4.88 9.54 -7.69
CA GLU A 106 -6.23 9.78 -7.17
C GLU A 106 -7.29 9.05 -7.99
N GLU A 107 -7.12 9.03 -9.30
CA GLU A 107 -8.08 8.45 -10.23
C GLU A 107 -7.75 7.01 -10.55
N ARG A 108 -8.81 6.24 -10.80
CA ARG A 108 -8.72 4.81 -11.09
C ARG A 108 -7.88 4.52 -12.33
N GLU A 109 -8.06 5.29 -13.40
CA GLU A 109 -7.33 5.12 -14.67
C GLU A 109 -5.82 5.24 -14.44
N MET A 110 -5.39 6.30 -13.74
CA MET A 110 -3.98 6.49 -13.38
C MET A 110 -3.43 5.39 -12.46
N ALA A 111 -4.26 4.83 -11.57
CA ALA A 111 -3.88 3.73 -10.69
C ALA A 111 -3.76 2.39 -11.44
N GLU A 112 -4.61 2.16 -12.43
CA GLU A 112 -4.60 0.97 -13.30
C GLU A 112 -3.36 0.91 -14.20
N GLU A 113 -2.67 2.02 -14.42
CA GLU A 113 -1.37 2.06 -15.11
C GLU A 113 -0.19 1.68 -14.20
N LYS A 114 -0.34 1.70 -12.87
CA LYS A 114 0.75 1.43 -11.93
C LYS A 114 0.96 -0.06 -11.72
N ASN A 115 2.20 -0.46 -11.48
CA ASN A 115 2.52 -1.86 -11.18
C ASN A 115 1.99 -2.28 -9.80
N ASN A 116 1.94 -3.59 -9.55
CA ASN A 116 1.39 -4.13 -8.30
C ASN A 116 2.22 -3.76 -7.06
N GLU A 117 3.53 -3.59 -7.22
CA GLU A 117 4.45 -3.25 -6.14
C GLU A 117 4.18 -1.83 -5.61
N ASP A 118 4.08 -0.86 -6.51
CA ASP A 118 3.81 0.54 -6.17
C ASP A 118 2.43 0.72 -5.53
N LEU A 119 1.40 0.06 -6.08
CA LEU A 119 0.07 0.03 -5.44
C LEU A 119 0.14 -0.54 -4.02
N THR A 120 0.89 -1.62 -3.80
CA THR A 120 1.06 -2.22 -2.47
C THR A 120 1.84 -1.31 -1.52
N LYS A 121 2.88 -0.62 -2.01
CA LYS A 121 3.65 0.38 -1.24
C LYS A 121 2.76 1.54 -0.81
N TRP A 122 1.98 2.13 -1.72
CA TRP A 122 1.07 3.22 -1.36
C TRP A 122 0.01 2.80 -0.34
N ILE A 123 -0.54 1.59 -0.46
CA ILE A 123 -1.44 1.05 0.58
C ILE A 123 -0.72 1.04 1.93
N LEU A 124 0.48 0.46 2.03
CA LEU A 124 1.22 0.41 3.28
C LEU A 124 1.55 1.83 3.83
N MET A 125 2.01 2.74 2.97
CA MET A 125 2.35 4.11 3.34
C MET A 125 1.15 4.86 3.92
N LEU A 126 0.01 4.82 3.22
CA LEU A 126 -1.23 5.45 3.68
C LEU A 126 -1.68 4.85 5.02
N GLN A 127 -1.60 3.53 5.19
CA GLN A 127 -1.98 2.87 6.44
C GLN A 127 -1.11 3.29 7.63
N TYR A 128 0.20 3.41 7.44
CA TYR A 128 1.10 3.90 8.50
C TYR A 128 0.84 5.36 8.85
N LEU A 129 0.68 6.22 7.83
CA LEU A 129 0.46 7.66 8.03
C LEU A 129 -0.86 8.00 8.72
N TRP A 130 -1.86 7.13 8.61
CA TRP A 130 -3.16 7.29 9.26
C TRP A 130 -3.28 6.58 10.62
N THR A 131 -2.27 5.79 11.04
CA THR A 131 -2.36 5.01 12.29
C THR A 131 -2.50 5.92 13.51
N THR A 132 -1.64 6.92 13.67
CA THR A 132 -1.67 7.82 14.84
C THR A 132 -2.90 8.73 14.84
N PRO A 133 -3.24 9.46 13.75
CA PRO A 133 -4.40 10.36 13.76
C PRO A 133 -5.71 9.63 14.03
N LEU A 134 -5.87 8.43 13.49
CA LEU A 134 -7.06 7.62 13.70
C LEU A 134 -7.14 7.05 15.12
N PHE A 135 -6.00 6.69 15.71
CA PHE A 135 -5.94 6.28 17.12
C PHE A 135 -6.31 7.45 18.04
N ASP A 136 -5.71 8.63 17.83
CA ASP A 136 -5.97 9.81 18.65
C ASP A 136 -7.44 10.24 18.56
N LEU A 137 -8.04 10.21 17.37
CA LEU A 137 -9.46 10.51 17.14
C LEU A 137 -10.40 9.67 18.02
N GLY A 138 -10.08 8.38 18.20
CA GLY A 138 -10.92 7.46 18.99
C GLY A 138 -10.63 7.47 20.49
N ASN A 139 -9.51 8.02 20.94
CA ASN A 139 -9.03 7.82 22.32
C ASN A 139 -8.67 9.12 23.08
N ASP A 140 -8.32 10.21 22.40
CA ASP A 140 -7.96 11.46 23.07
C ASP A 140 -9.21 12.28 23.40
N HIS A 141 -9.48 12.45 24.70
CA HIS A 141 -10.65 13.19 25.17
C HIS A 141 -10.68 14.66 24.71
N ARG A 142 -9.52 15.27 24.51
CA ARG A 142 -9.44 16.67 24.06
C ARG A 142 -9.88 16.83 22.61
N ILE A 143 -9.68 15.79 21.81
CA ILE A 143 -10.11 15.73 20.41
C ILE A 143 -11.58 15.34 20.33
N ASN A 144 -12.01 14.37 21.14
CA ASN A 144 -13.33 13.77 20.99
C ASN A 144 -14.46 14.46 21.77
N LYS A 145 -14.17 15.48 22.59
CA LYS A 145 -15.14 16.20 23.43
C LYS A 145 -16.41 16.67 22.70
N ASP A 146 -16.29 17.01 21.41
CA ASP A 146 -17.37 17.55 20.59
C ASP A 146 -17.88 16.56 19.52
N LEU A 147 -17.34 15.34 19.50
CA LEU A 147 -17.69 14.27 18.54
C LEU A 147 -18.84 13.39 19.06
N SER A 148 -19.62 12.82 18.15
CA SER A 148 -20.66 11.87 18.50
C SER A 148 -20.09 10.50 18.85
N ASP A 149 -20.82 9.72 19.66
CA ASP A 149 -20.46 8.33 19.98
C ASP A 149 -20.29 7.48 18.71
N THR A 150 -21.08 7.76 17.67
CA THR A 150 -20.97 7.05 16.38
C THR A 150 -19.67 7.39 15.65
N ILE A 151 -19.20 8.65 15.68
CA ILE A 151 -17.89 9.01 15.13
C ILE A 151 -16.78 8.30 15.90
N ILE A 152 -16.82 8.33 17.24
CA ILE A 152 -15.80 7.73 18.10
C ILE A 152 -15.73 6.22 17.89
N SER A 153 -16.87 5.54 17.92
CA SER A 153 -16.95 4.08 17.70
C SER A 153 -16.51 3.69 16.27
N SER A 154 -16.84 4.49 15.26
CA SER A 154 -16.38 4.29 13.88
C SER A 154 -14.87 4.43 13.76
N ALA A 155 -14.25 5.41 14.43
CA ALA A 155 -12.80 5.58 14.46
C ALA A 155 -12.11 4.37 15.12
N LEU A 156 -12.64 3.92 16.26
CA LEU A 156 -12.14 2.75 16.99
C LEU A 156 -12.30 1.44 16.21
N GLU A 157 -13.37 1.28 15.43
CA GLU A 157 -13.51 0.14 14.54
C GLU A 157 -12.55 0.23 13.36
N ASN A 158 -12.41 1.43 12.77
CA ASN A 158 -11.53 1.65 11.64
C ASN A 158 -10.06 1.35 11.99
N ILE A 159 -9.57 1.78 13.16
CA ILE A 159 -8.19 1.46 13.58
C ILE A 159 -7.97 -0.05 13.75
N LYS A 160 -8.96 -0.79 14.26
CA LYS A 160 -8.88 -2.26 14.37
C LYS A 160 -8.77 -2.91 12.99
N LYS A 161 -9.54 -2.43 12.01
CA LYS A 161 -9.48 -2.91 10.62
C LYS A 161 -8.15 -2.53 9.94
N SER A 162 -7.68 -1.28 10.12
CA SER A 162 -6.39 -0.80 9.63
C SER A 162 -5.24 -1.66 10.15
N GLN A 163 -5.17 -1.90 11.47
CA GLN A 163 -4.16 -2.77 12.07
C GLN A 163 -4.23 -4.21 11.55
N ARG A 164 -5.43 -4.71 11.23
CA ARG A 164 -5.59 -6.04 10.61
C ARG A 164 -5.07 -6.07 9.18
N LEU A 165 -5.36 -5.04 8.40
CA LEU A 165 -4.89 -4.88 7.03
C LEU A 165 -3.36 -4.78 7.00
N GLN A 166 -2.76 -3.93 7.84
CA GLN A 166 -1.30 -3.80 7.99
C GLN A 166 -0.65 -5.15 8.30
N ARG A 167 -1.13 -5.88 9.31
CA ARG A 167 -0.59 -7.21 9.66
C ARG A 167 -0.65 -8.22 8.50
N ILE A 168 -1.70 -8.18 7.68
CA ILE A 168 -1.83 -9.04 6.51
C ILE A 168 -0.73 -8.71 5.50
N LEU A 169 -0.56 -7.43 5.17
CA LEU A 169 0.43 -7.00 4.20
C LEU A 169 1.86 -7.17 4.71
N GLU A 170 2.17 -6.76 5.93
CA GLU A 170 3.52 -6.90 6.54
C GLU A 170 3.97 -8.36 6.56
N ARG A 171 3.07 -9.30 6.90
CA ARG A 171 3.40 -10.74 6.93
C ARG A 171 3.69 -11.31 5.56
N ARG A 172 3.03 -10.80 4.51
CA ARG A 172 3.15 -11.31 3.14
C ARG A 172 4.24 -10.62 2.35
N PHE A 173 4.52 -9.37 2.68
CA PHE A 173 5.43 -8.49 1.97
C PHE A 173 6.49 -7.91 2.92
N THR A 174 7.13 -8.80 3.68
CA THR A 174 8.18 -8.43 4.65
C THR A 174 9.30 -7.63 3.99
N GLN A 175 9.69 -8.02 2.77
CA GLN A 175 10.71 -7.32 1.97
C GLN A 175 10.34 -5.87 1.60
N MET A 176 9.04 -5.53 1.51
CA MET A 176 8.58 -4.16 1.24
C MET A 176 8.42 -3.32 2.51
N THR A 177 8.21 -3.96 3.66
CA THR A 177 7.86 -3.28 4.92
C THR A 177 8.98 -2.35 5.41
N VAL A 178 10.23 -2.85 5.41
CA VAL A 178 11.39 -2.06 5.87
C VAL A 178 11.68 -0.87 4.94
N PRO A 179 11.77 -1.04 3.60
CA PRO A 179 11.91 0.09 2.67
C PRO A 179 10.82 1.15 2.82
N VAL A 180 9.55 0.75 2.94
CA VAL A 180 8.44 1.70 3.11
C VAL A 180 8.61 2.53 4.38
N ARG A 181 8.89 1.88 5.52
CA ARG A 181 9.09 2.59 6.80
C ARG A 181 10.30 3.54 6.75
N ARG A 182 11.37 3.14 6.05
CA ARG A 182 12.54 4.00 5.84
C ARG A 182 12.17 5.26 5.05
N ILE A 183 11.47 5.12 3.93
CA ILE A 183 11.02 6.26 3.10
C ILE A 183 10.21 7.24 3.94
N LEU A 184 9.22 6.75 4.70
CA LEU A 184 8.40 7.61 5.57
C LEU A 184 9.24 8.37 6.61
N SER A 185 10.26 7.71 7.18
CA SER A 185 11.15 8.32 8.16
C SER A 185 12.10 9.35 7.55
N GLU A 186 12.72 9.04 6.40
CA GLU A 186 13.70 9.89 5.73
C GLU A 186 13.04 11.16 5.19
N GLU A 187 11.86 11.01 4.59
CA GLU A 187 11.03 12.11 4.07
C GLU A 187 10.24 12.84 5.17
N ARG A 188 10.39 12.42 6.43
CA ARG A 188 9.70 12.98 7.61
C ARG A 188 8.19 13.09 7.39
N MET A 189 7.59 12.07 6.81
CA MET A 189 6.15 12.01 6.60
C MET A 189 5.46 11.58 7.91
N TYR A 190 4.73 12.50 8.52
CA TYR A 190 3.88 12.25 9.68
C TYR A 190 2.70 13.23 9.64
N TRP A 191 1.72 13.03 10.52
CA TRP A 191 0.63 13.99 10.70
C TRP A 191 1.07 15.12 11.64
N PRO A 192 1.23 16.37 11.17
CA PRO A 192 1.63 17.48 12.03
C PRO A 192 0.43 18.13 12.74
N GLY A 193 -0.80 17.69 12.46
CA GLY A 193 -2.02 18.41 12.82
C GLY A 193 -2.51 18.24 14.26
N TYR A 194 -1.78 17.51 15.11
CA TYR A 194 -2.23 17.21 16.49
C TYR A 194 -2.56 18.47 17.30
N GLY A 195 -1.70 19.51 17.23
CA GLY A 195 -1.90 20.76 17.95
C GLY A 195 -3.21 21.47 17.59
N PHE A 196 -3.62 21.43 16.33
CA PHE A 196 -4.89 22.01 15.88
C PHE A 196 -6.09 21.19 16.36
N LEU A 197 -5.95 19.86 16.42
CA LEU A 197 -7.00 18.97 16.93
C LEU A 197 -7.28 19.15 18.42
N VAL A 198 -6.31 19.63 19.21
CA VAL A 198 -6.51 19.89 20.65
C VAL A 198 -6.66 21.37 21.00
N SER A 199 -6.84 22.23 19.99
CA SER A 199 -7.00 23.66 20.19
C SER A 199 -8.18 23.98 21.11
N THR A 200 -7.99 24.98 21.98
CA THR A 200 -9.08 25.55 22.78
C THR A 200 -9.93 26.54 21.98
N ASP A 201 -9.39 27.05 20.86
CA ASP A 201 -10.15 27.81 19.88
C ASP A 201 -11.07 26.87 19.11
N GLY A 202 -12.39 27.09 19.25
CA GLY A 202 -13.42 26.26 18.65
C GLY A 202 -13.31 26.23 17.13
N ASP A 203 -13.13 27.36 16.46
CA ASP A 203 -13.12 27.41 14.99
C ASP A 203 -11.90 26.68 14.43
N VAL A 204 -10.73 26.84 15.08
CA VAL A 204 -9.51 26.09 14.73
C VAL A 204 -9.70 24.58 14.95
N HIS A 205 -10.31 24.17 16.06
CA HIS A 205 -10.58 22.76 16.36
C HIS A 205 -11.52 22.12 15.34
N HIS A 206 -12.65 22.78 15.02
CA HIS A 206 -13.63 22.28 14.05
C HIS A 206 -13.04 22.23 12.64
N SER A 207 -12.26 23.24 12.24
CA SER A 207 -11.49 23.25 10.99
C SER A 207 -10.58 22.03 10.86
N ALA A 208 -9.79 21.77 11.90
CA ALA A 208 -8.83 20.68 11.92
C ALA A 208 -9.52 19.32 11.80
N LEU A 209 -10.64 19.14 12.50
CA LEU A 209 -11.46 17.93 12.41
C LEU A 209 -12.07 17.75 11.01
N TYR A 210 -12.64 18.82 10.43
CA TYR A 210 -13.18 18.76 9.06
C TYR A 210 -12.12 18.31 8.05
N ASN A 211 -10.94 18.94 8.09
CA ASN A 211 -9.82 18.58 7.21
C ASN A 211 -9.35 17.14 7.47
N LEU A 212 -9.24 16.72 8.73
CA LEU A 212 -8.89 15.36 9.10
C LEU A 212 -9.86 14.34 8.48
N PHE A 213 -11.18 14.52 8.66
CA PHE A 213 -12.19 13.60 8.13
C PHE A 213 -12.21 13.56 6.60
N LYS A 214 -12.11 14.73 5.95
CA LYS A 214 -12.04 14.84 4.49
C LYS A 214 -10.84 14.09 3.93
N CYS A 215 -9.65 14.30 4.51
CA CYS A 215 -8.42 13.63 4.10
C CYS A 215 -8.46 12.12 4.38
N LEU A 216 -8.96 11.72 5.55
CA LEU A 216 -9.08 10.32 5.95
C LEU A 216 -10.00 9.54 5.01
N ARG A 217 -11.15 10.14 4.63
CA ARG A 217 -12.07 9.56 3.65
C ARG A 217 -11.39 9.42 2.29
N ARG A 218 -10.78 10.49 1.77
CA ARG A 218 -10.10 10.48 0.48
C ARG A 218 -9.06 9.34 0.41
N ASP A 219 -8.20 9.26 1.41
CA ASP A 219 -7.10 8.29 1.41
C ASP A 219 -7.58 6.86 1.66
N SER A 220 -8.65 6.67 2.45
CA SER A 220 -9.28 5.35 2.63
C SER A 220 -9.91 4.85 1.33
N LEU A 221 -10.51 5.72 0.54
CA LEU A 221 -11.02 5.39 -0.80
C LEU A 221 -9.89 5.07 -1.78
N LYS A 222 -8.73 5.74 -1.70
CA LYS A 222 -7.53 5.34 -2.47
C LYS A 222 -7.09 3.94 -2.12
N VAL A 223 -7.01 3.60 -0.83
CA VAL A 223 -6.65 2.24 -0.37
C VAL A 223 -7.65 1.19 -0.88
N ASP A 224 -8.95 1.47 -0.79
CA ASP A 224 -10.01 0.61 -1.33
C ASP A 224 -9.81 0.37 -2.83
N MET A 225 -9.66 1.45 -3.60
CA MET A 225 -9.43 1.40 -5.04
C MET A 225 -8.19 0.58 -5.41
N TYR A 226 -7.03 0.86 -4.81
CA TYR A 226 -5.79 0.13 -5.09
C TYR A 226 -5.93 -1.35 -4.74
N SER A 227 -6.57 -1.66 -3.61
CA SER A 227 -6.76 -3.04 -3.18
C SER A 227 -7.70 -3.84 -4.11
N LYS A 228 -8.72 -3.18 -4.68
CA LYS A 228 -9.61 -3.77 -5.69
C LYS A 228 -8.90 -4.02 -7.01
N ILE A 229 -8.08 -3.07 -7.47
CA ILE A 229 -7.23 -3.25 -8.66
C ILE A 229 -6.30 -4.45 -8.47
N LEU A 230 -5.64 -4.54 -7.32
CA LEU A 230 -4.74 -5.66 -7.00
C LEU A 230 -5.49 -6.99 -6.91
N ALA A 231 -6.66 -7.01 -6.27
CA ALA A 231 -7.49 -8.20 -6.19
C ALA A 231 -7.86 -8.69 -7.60
N CYS A 232 -8.40 -7.81 -8.46
CA CYS A 232 -8.81 -8.18 -9.81
C CYS A 232 -7.64 -8.70 -10.66
N ARG A 233 -6.47 -8.03 -10.63
CA ARG A 233 -5.28 -8.47 -11.39
C ARG A 233 -4.76 -9.86 -10.98
N ILE A 234 -5.15 -10.37 -9.82
CA ILE A 234 -4.64 -11.63 -9.25
C ILE A 234 -5.71 -12.73 -9.30
N SER A 235 -6.99 -12.37 -9.32
CA SER A 235 -8.11 -13.31 -9.51
C SER A 235 -8.57 -13.44 -10.95
N ASP A 236 -8.20 -12.52 -11.85
CA ASP A 236 -8.81 -12.33 -13.17
C ASP A 236 -10.34 -12.12 -13.09
N GLU A 237 -10.82 -11.66 -11.93
CA GLU A 237 -12.23 -11.40 -11.63
C GLU A 237 -12.34 -9.94 -11.16
N CYS A 238 -12.77 -9.08 -12.09
CA CYS A 238 -13.28 -7.72 -11.91
C CYS A 238 -14.81 -7.77 -12.07
#